data_AF-A0A2D0NJY8-F1
#
_entry.id   AF-A0A2D0NJY8-F1
#
_cell.length_a   1.000
_cell.length_b   1.000
_cell.length_c   1.000
_cell.angle_alpha   90.00
_cell.angle_beta   90.00
_cell.angle_gamma   90.00
#
_symmetry.space_group_name_H-M   'P 1'
#
loop_
_entity.id
_entity.type
_entity.pdbx_description
1 polymer ?
#
loop_
_entity_poly.entity_id
_entity_poly.type
_entity_poly.pdbx_seq_one_letter_code
_entity_poly.pdbx_strand_id
1 'polypeptide(L)' 'MFSKNDVTPLKMALSKYYNNYFEIIGEKTQLSRPTISKFFNAKKVKPDNALKIYDVCIDLLLEKERDIKELQQKIKELT' A
#
# COMPACT_ATOMS: atom_id res chain seq x y z
N MET A 1 14.02 -8.66 6.44
CA MET A 1 12.89 -9.38 5.79
C MET A 1 11.63 -8.99 6.55
N PHE A 2 10.60 -8.52 5.87
CA PHE A 2 9.38 -8.05 6.52
C PHE A 2 8.64 -9.21 7.19
N SER A 3 8.30 -9.04 8.46
CA SER A 3 7.57 -10.00 9.26
C SER A 3 6.06 -9.85 9.08
N LYS A 4 5.28 -10.82 9.55
CA LYS A 4 3.81 -10.73 9.55
C LYS A 4 3.32 -9.47 10.28
N ASN A 5 4.04 -9.02 11.30
CA ASN A 5 3.68 -7.83 12.08
C ASN A 5 3.92 -6.54 11.28
N ASP A 6 4.82 -6.54 10.31
CA ASP A 6 5.08 -5.40 9.44
C ASP A 6 4.04 -5.33 8.30
N VAL A 7 3.73 -6.47 7.67
CA VAL A 7 2.83 -6.51 6.50
C VAL A 7 1.34 -6.49 6.85
N THR A 8 0.94 -6.95 8.04
CA THR A 8 -0.49 -7.00 8.41
C THR A 8 -1.12 -5.62 8.53
N PRO A 9 -0.54 -4.67 9.30
CA PRO A 9 -1.09 -3.30 9.40
C PRO A 9 -1.12 -2.61 8.04
N LEU A 10 -0.06 -2.80 7.25
CA LEU A 10 0.05 -2.26 5.90
C LEU A 10 -1.07 -2.75 4.98
N LYS A 11 -1.33 -4.07 4.99
CA LYS A 11 -2.42 -4.69 4.23
C LYS A 11 -3.79 -4.16 4.66
N MET A 12 -4.03 -4.04 5.97
CA MET A 12 -5.29 -3.53 6.51
C MET A 12 -5.52 -2.08 6.07
N ALA A 13 -4.50 -1.23 6.20
CA ALA A 13 -4.56 0.17 5.78
C ALA A 13 -4.85 0.31 4.28
N LEU A 14 -4.15 -0.46 3.43
CA LEU A 14 -4.39 -0.44 1.99
C LEU A 14 -5.80 -0.91 1.63
N SER A 15 -6.27 -2.02 2.22
CA SER A 15 -7.62 -2.55 1.95
C SER A 15 -8.75 -1.61 2.38
N LYS A 16 -8.48 -0.70 3.34
CA LYS A 16 -9.45 0.32 3.77
C LYS A 16 -9.68 1.38 2.70
N TYR A 17 -8.64 1.73 1.94
CA TYR A 17 -8.69 2.86 1.00
C TYR A 17 -8.71 2.45 -0.47
N TYR A 18 -8.29 1.23 -0.80
CA TYR A 18 -8.13 0.75 -2.17
C TYR A 18 -8.68 -0.66 -2.31
N ASN A 19 -9.75 -0.82 -3.10
CA ASN A 19 -10.33 -2.13 -3.39
C ASN A 19 -9.36 -3.04 -4.19
N ASN A 20 -8.59 -2.45 -5.12
CA ASN A 20 -7.72 -3.17 -6.04
C ASN A 20 -6.22 -2.88 -5.79
N TYR A 21 -5.80 -2.73 -4.53
CA TYR A 21 -4.40 -2.40 -4.21
C TYR A 21 -3.37 -3.36 -4.82
N PHE A 22 -3.72 -4.63 -5.06
CA PHE A 22 -2.84 -5.57 -5.77
C PHE A 22 -2.51 -5.15 -7.20
N GLU A 23 -3.46 -4.59 -7.93
CA GLU A 23 -3.28 -4.15 -9.32
C GLU A 23 -2.44 -2.87 -9.35
N ILE A 24 -2.79 -1.89 -8.50
CA ILE A 24 -2.07 -0.61 -8.38
C ILE A 24 -0.60 -0.84 -8.00
N ILE A 25 -0.34 -1.71 -7.02
CA ILE A 25 1.03 -2.07 -6.64
C ILE A 25 1.72 -2.80 -7.80
N GLY A 26 1.02 -3.69 -8.50
CA GLY A 26 1.54 -4.39 -9.68
C GLY A 26 2.01 -3.43 -10.77
N GLU A 27 1.21 -2.44 -11.10
CA GLU A 27 1.53 -1.40 -12.09
C GLU A 27 2.73 -0.55 -11.65
N LYS A 28 2.75 -0.08 -10.39
CA LYS A 28 3.83 0.76 -9.88
C LYS A 28 5.16 0.01 -9.70
N THR A 29 5.11 -1.27 -9.35
CA THR A 29 6.33 -2.08 -9.10
C THR A 29 6.79 -2.91 -10.30
N GLN A 30 5.94 -3.06 -11.33
CA GLN A 30 6.13 -3.99 -12.45
C GLN A 30 6.29 -5.45 -11.98
N LEU A 31 5.71 -5.80 -10.83
CA LEU A 31 5.75 -7.15 -10.27
C LEU A 31 4.44 -7.87 -10.48
N SER A 32 4.53 -9.19 -10.72
CA SER A 32 3.35 -10.04 -10.83
C SER A 32 2.54 -10.08 -9.52
N ARG A 33 1.21 -10.18 -9.64
CA ARG A 33 0.29 -10.36 -8.51
C ARG A 33 0.68 -11.51 -7.57
N PRO A 34 1.17 -12.69 -8.03
CA PRO A 34 1.68 -13.73 -7.15
C PRO A 34 2.85 -13.28 -6.26
N THR A 35 3.78 -12.46 -6.76
CA THR A 35 4.90 -11.93 -5.97
C THR A 35 4.40 -11.00 -4.87
N ILE A 36 3.46 -10.12 -5.20
CA ILE A 36 2.84 -9.19 -4.24
C ILE A 36 2.04 -9.96 -3.19
N SER A 37 1.31 -10.99 -3.60
CA SER A 37 0.60 -11.89 -2.68
C SER A 37 1.55 -12.62 -1.73
N LYS A 38 2.72 -13.08 -2.20
CA LYS A 38 3.73 -13.68 -1.32
C LYS A 38 4.19 -12.68 -0.25
N PHE A 39 4.44 -11.42 -0.61
CA PHE A 39 4.81 -10.37 0.33
C PHE A 39 3.77 -10.18 1.43
N PHE A 40 2.50 -9.94 1.07
CA PHE A 40 1.42 -9.72 2.05
C PHE A 40 1.06 -10.95 2.89
N ASN A 41 1.50 -12.14 2.49
CA ASN A 41 1.36 -13.37 3.27
C ASN A 41 2.64 -13.74 4.03
N ALA A 42 3.60 -12.82 4.16
CA ALA A 42 4.90 -13.02 4.80
C ALA A 42 5.66 -14.25 4.28
N LYS A 43 5.45 -14.62 3.01
CA LYS A 43 6.17 -15.70 2.32
C LYS A 43 7.48 -15.16 1.74
N LYS A 44 8.39 -16.08 1.39
CA LYS A 44 9.68 -15.73 0.81
C LYS A 44 9.53 -14.95 -0.49
N VAL A 45 10.08 -13.74 -0.51
CA VAL A 45 10.20 -12.83 -1.66
C VAL A 45 11.65 -12.34 -1.71
N LYS A 46 12.19 -12.05 -2.91
CA LYS A 46 13.53 -11.46 -3.04
C LYS A 46 13.58 -10.12 -2.27
N PRO A 47 14.65 -9.82 -1.51
CA PRO A 47 14.74 -8.60 -0.71
C PRO A 47 14.39 -7.32 -1.48
N ASP A 48 14.96 -7.15 -2.67
CA ASP A 48 14.72 -5.96 -3.51
C ASP A 48 13.24 -5.82 -3.91
N ASN A 49 12.59 -6.93 -4.24
CA ASN A 49 11.16 -6.91 -4.56
C ASN A 49 10.32 -6.59 -3.33
N ALA A 50 10.70 -7.08 -2.16
CA ALA A 50 10.00 -6.79 -0.92
C ALA A 50 10.11 -5.31 -0.54
N LEU A 51 11.29 -4.71 -0.69
CA LEU A 51 11.51 -3.28 -0.49
C LEU A 51 10.67 -2.45 -1.47
N LYS A 52 10.74 -2.76 -2.78
CA LYS A 52 9.92 -2.08 -3.80
C LYS A 52 8.42 -2.12 -3.49
N ILE A 53 7.91 -3.27 -3.08
CA ILE A 53 6.50 -3.39 -2.69
C ILE A 53 6.21 -2.53 -1.47
N TYR A 54 7.05 -2.60 -0.44
CA TYR A 54 6.86 -1.83 0.78
C TYR A 54 6.85 -0.32 0.52
N ASP A 55 7.84 0.19 -0.22
CA ASP A 55 7.96 1.62 -0.55
C ASP A 55 6.71 2.12 -1.27
N VAL A 56 6.25 1.40 -2.30
CA VAL A 56 5.01 1.73 -3.03
C VAL A 56 3.80 1.72 -2.11
N CYS A 57 3.72 0.79 -1.15
CA CYS A 57 2.61 0.75 -0.21
C CYS A 57 2.59 1.98 0.72
N ILE A 58 3.76 2.43 1.17
CA ILE A 58 3.88 3.63 2.00
C ILE A 58 3.49 4.87 1.20
N ASP A 59 4.00 5.01 -0.02
CA ASP A 59 3.68 6.14 -0.90
C ASP A 59 2.18 6.25 -1.14
N LEU A 60 1.50 5.14 -1.43
CA LEU A 60 0.04 5.10 -1.63
C LEU A 60 -0.72 5.57 -0.38
N LEU A 61 -0.30 5.15 0.81
CA LEU A 61 -0.97 5.54 2.05
C LEU A 61 -0.75 7.03 2.37
N LEU A 62 0.46 7.55 2.14
CA LEU A 62 0.77 8.96 2.31
C LEU A 62 0.03 9.86 1.33
N GLU A 63 -0.07 9.43 0.06
CA GLU A 63 -0.90 10.09 -0.96
C GLU A 63 -2.35 10.15 -0.49
N LYS A 64 -2.90 9.02 -0.02
CA LYS A 64 -4.28 8.99 0.44
C LYS A 64 -4.54 9.86 1.66
N GLU A 65 -3.61 9.87 2.62
CA GLU A 65 -3.74 10.70 3.81
C GLU A 65 -3.75 12.19 3.44
N ARG A 66 -2.94 12.58 2.45
CA ARG A 66 -2.93 13.95 1.91
C ARG A 66 -4.26 14.30 1.27
N ASP A 67 -4.78 13.45 0.39
CA ASP A 67 -6.09 13.65 -0.26
C ASP A 67 -7.21 13.84 0.78
N ILE A 68 -7.21 13.03 1.84
CA ILE A 68 -8.20 13.12 2.92
C ILE A 68 -8.09 14.46 3.65
N LYS A 69 -6.87 14.91 3.98
CA LYS A 69 -6.65 16.21 4.65
C LYS A 69 -7.11 17.36 3.76
N GLU A 70 -6.81 17.32 2.47
CA GLU A 70 -7.25 18.34 1.51
C GLU A 70 -8.78 18.38 1.38
N LEU A 71 -9.44 17.21 1.32
CA LEU A 71 -10.90 17.13 1.31
C LEU A 71 -11.53 17.69 2.58
N GLN A 72 -10.97 17.36 3.75
CA GLN A 72 -11.44 17.90 5.02
C GLN A 72 -11.30 19.42 5.10
N GLN A 73 -10.21 19.97 4.57
CA GLN A 73 -10.00 21.42 4.51
C GLN A 73 -11.04 22.10 3.61
N LYS A 74 -11.29 21.55 2.41
CA LYS A 74 -12.33 22.07 1.50
C LYS A 74 -13.73 22.01 2.11
N ILE A 75 -14.06 20.95 2.84
CA ILE A 75 -15.36 20.83 3.52
C ILE A 75 -15.53 21.93 4.58
N LYS A 76 -14.48 22.25 5.34
CA LYS A 76 -14.52 23.33 6.34
C LYS A 76 -14.73 24.71 5.72
N GLU A 77 -14.23 24.94 4.51
CA GLU A 77 -14.42 26.20 3.79
C GLU A 77 -15.85 26.34 3.23
N LEU A 78 -16.61 25.25 3.15
CA LEU A 78 -18.00 25.21 2.68
C LEU A 78 -19.05 25.30 3.80
N THR A 79 -18.65 25.15 5.06
CA THR A 79 -19.52 25.18 6.25
C THR A 79 -19.25 26.41 7.11
#